data_AF-A0A4Y2BK07-F1
#
_entry.id   AF-A0A4Y2BK07-F1
#
_cell.length_a   1.000
_cell.length_b   1.000
_cell.length_c   1.000
_cell.angle_alpha   90.00
_cell.angle_beta   90.00
_cell.angle_gamma   90.00
#
_symmetry.space_group_name_H-M   'P 1'
#
loop_
_entity.id
_entity.type
_entity.pdbx_description
1 polymer ?
#
loop_
_entity_poly.entity_id
_entity_poly.type
_entity_poly.pdbx_seq_one_letter_code
_entity_poly.pdbx_strand_id
1 'polypeptide(L)'
;MHVRNTISTSKYLSHDLKNVVVGVICRNSFFAHPGIILLCMLKDERPHIRKLAAQRIIKSRESSSNGKSVHVFLPPKLNFEATNYTEIIDWSSITITCQPILRDISTDVFKSIVRDKKNPEWKFVHFPCHTQVVQRCVKLVTEATAEVYGFKNRDGFIRSTFFSQSSMPEFDHKTEFKPLPAY
;
A
#
# COMPACT_ATOMS: atom_id res chain seq x y z
N MET A 1 7.42 -1.12 -11.07
CA MET A 1 7.33 -0.32 -9.83
C MET A 1 6.81 1.09 -10.17
N HIS A 2 5.50 1.25 -10.35
CA HIS A 2 4.87 2.49 -10.80
C HIS A 2 5.13 3.67 -9.84
N VAL A 3 5.08 3.41 -8.53
CA VAL A 3 5.23 4.42 -7.47
C VAL A 3 6.63 5.06 -7.44
N ARG A 4 7.70 4.32 -7.74
CA ARG A 4 9.05 4.88 -7.80
C ARG A 4 9.18 5.90 -8.92
N ASN A 5 8.56 5.63 -10.07
CA ASN A 5 8.52 6.58 -11.17
C ASN A 5 7.74 7.82 -10.75
N THR A 6 6.59 7.68 -10.10
CA THR A 6 5.82 8.81 -9.56
C THR A 6 6.63 9.67 -8.57
N ILE A 7 7.37 9.03 -7.65
CA ILE A 7 8.25 9.72 -6.71
C ILE A 7 9.36 10.46 -7.46
N SER A 8 10.00 9.80 -8.44
CA SER A 8 11.06 10.41 -9.24
C SER A 8 10.55 11.59 -10.07
N THR A 9 9.39 11.48 -10.71
CA THR A 9 8.81 12.57 -11.51
C THR A 9 8.36 13.73 -10.63
N SER A 10 7.93 13.45 -9.39
CA SER A 10 7.54 14.50 -8.45
C SER A 10 8.69 15.44 -8.08
N LYS A 11 9.95 15.02 -8.27
CA LYS A 11 11.14 15.86 -8.01
C LYS A 11 11.23 17.06 -8.95
N TYR A 12 10.60 17.02 -10.12
CA TYR A 12 10.61 18.10 -11.12
C TYR A 12 9.45 19.09 -10.98
N LEU A 13 8.57 18.93 -10.00
CA LEU A 13 7.44 19.83 -9.77
C LEU A 13 7.86 21.11 -9.05
N SER A 14 7.08 22.19 -9.23
CA SER A 14 7.20 23.41 -8.42
C SER A 14 7.01 23.11 -6.93
N HIS A 15 7.54 23.95 -6.04
CA HIS A 15 7.51 23.70 -4.60
C HIS A 15 6.08 23.46 -4.06
N ASP A 16 5.12 24.29 -4.50
CA ASP A 16 3.72 24.18 -4.07
C ASP A 16 3.07 22.87 -4.54
N LEU A 17 3.28 22.50 -5.81
CA LEU A 17 2.76 21.25 -6.36
C LEU A 17 3.44 20.03 -5.73
N LYS A 18 4.74 20.12 -5.46
CA LYS A 18 5.50 19.07 -4.79
C LYS A 18 4.95 18.82 -3.39
N ASN A 19 4.62 19.87 -2.62
CA ASN A 19 4.03 19.73 -1.29
C ASN A 19 2.66 19.02 -1.33
N VAL A 20 1.82 19.36 -2.30
CA VAL A 20 0.51 18.69 -2.49
C VAL A 20 0.71 17.21 -2.86
N VAL A 21 1.57 16.92 -3.83
CA VAL A 21 1.83 15.55 -4.32
C VAL A 21 2.47 14.68 -3.23
N VAL A 22 3.48 15.18 -2.54
CA VAL A 22 4.11 14.49 -1.40
C VAL A 22 3.07 14.20 -0.32
N GLY A 23 2.21 15.17 0.00
CA GLY A 23 1.11 14.96 0.95
C GLY A 23 0.17 13.84 0.54
N VAL A 24 -0.21 13.76 -0.75
CA VAL A 24 -1.04 12.67 -1.29
C VAL A 24 -0.32 11.33 -1.21
N ILE A 25 0.96 11.26 -1.59
CA ILE A 25 1.75 10.02 -1.53
C ILE A 25 1.88 9.51 -0.09
N CYS A 26 2.18 10.39 0.86
CA CYS A 26 2.30 10.03 2.28
C CYS A 26 0.98 9.51 2.85
N ARG A 27 -0.17 10.14 2.54
CA ARG A 27 -1.49 9.66 2.99
C ARG A 27 -1.85 8.28 2.43
N ASN A 28 -1.29 7.90 1.28
CA ASN A 28 -1.54 6.64 0.60
C ASN A 28 -0.34 5.68 0.67
N SER A 29 0.60 5.88 1.61
CA SER A 29 1.87 5.14 1.65
C SER A 29 1.76 3.69 2.15
N PHE A 30 0.55 3.12 2.22
CA PHE A 30 0.29 1.75 2.66
C PHE A 30 1.07 0.69 1.86
N PHE A 31 1.42 0.97 0.60
CA PHE A 31 2.28 0.10 -0.21
C PHE A 31 3.68 -0.10 0.39
N ALA A 32 4.15 0.87 1.19
CA ALA A 32 5.45 0.84 1.85
C ALA A 32 5.39 0.23 3.25
N HIS A 33 4.27 -0.40 3.63
CA HIS A 33 4.16 -1.06 4.93
C HIS A 33 5.29 -2.08 5.12
N PRO A 34 5.94 -2.16 6.31
CA PRO A 34 7.12 -3.01 6.53
C PRO A 34 6.96 -4.44 6.06
N GLY A 35 5.81 -5.06 6.30
CA GLY A 35 5.54 -6.42 5.86
C GLY A 35 5.52 -6.60 4.34
N ILE A 36 4.96 -5.62 3.59
CA ILE A 36 4.95 -5.65 2.12
C ILE A 36 6.38 -5.51 1.60
N ILE A 37 7.16 -4.60 2.17
CA ILE A 37 8.56 -4.42 1.77
C ILE A 37 9.38 -5.67 2.09
N LEU A 38 9.23 -6.26 3.27
CA LEU A 38 9.91 -7.51 3.64
C LEU A 38 9.56 -8.65 2.68
N LEU A 39 8.29 -8.75 2.27
CA LEU A 39 7.87 -9.74 1.27
C LEU A 39 8.58 -9.52 -0.08
N CYS A 40 8.64 -8.28 -0.57
CA CYS A 40 9.39 -7.95 -1.78
C CYS A 40 10.88 -8.28 -1.62
N MET A 41 11.48 -7.93 -0.48
CA MET A 41 12.89 -8.20 -0.20
C MET A 41 13.22 -9.70 -0.18
N LEU A 42 12.31 -10.56 0.29
CA LEU A 42 12.48 -12.01 0.28
C LEU A 42 12.51 -12.60 -1.14
N LYS A 43 11.85 -11.94 -2.10
CA LYS A 43 11.83 -12.34 -3.51
C LYS A 43 12.84 -11.58 -4.38
N ASP A 44 13.62 -10.67 -3.81
CA ASP A 44 14.67 -9.95 -4.55
C ASP A 44 15.75 -10.92 -5.03
N GLU A 45 16.29 -10.68 -6.22
CA GLU A 45 17.36 -11.48 -6.82
C GLU A 45 18.67 -11.35 -6.03
N ARG A 46 18.88 -10.23 -5.34
CA ARG A 46 20.10 -9.93 -4.60
C ARG A 46 20.13 -10.70 -3.27
N PRO A 47 21.10 -11.60 -3.03
CA PRO A 47 21.15 -12.44 -1.83
C PRO A 47 21.25 -11.65 -0.51
N HIS A 48 21.96 -10.52 -0.51
CA HIS A 48 22.12 -9.70 0.69
C HIS A 48 20.80 -9.05 1.14
N ILE A 49 19.92 -8.70 0.20
CA ILE A 49 18.59 -8.13 0.49
C ILE A 49 17.68 -9.20 1.10
N ARG A 50 17.67 -10.40 0.52
CA ARG A 50 16.91 -11.54 1.08
C ARG A 50 17.37 -11.87 2.50
N LYS A 51 18.69 -11.92 2.73
CA LYS A 51 19.27 -12.16 4.05
C LYS A 51 18.81 -11.11 5.06
N LEU A 52 18.87 -9.83 4.69
CA LEU A 52 18.44 -8.72 5.55
C LEU A 52 16.97 -8.82 5.93
N ALA A 53 16.09 -9.18 4.99
CA ALA A 53 14.67 -9.40 5.27
C ALA A 53 14.44 -10.57 6.23
N ALA A 54 15.10 -11.71 6.00
CA ALA A 54 15.01 -12.87 6.87
C ALA A 54 15.44 -12.55 8.31
N GLN A 55 16.55 -11.81 8.49
CA GLN A 55 17.01 -11.37 9.81
C GLN A 55 15.97 -10.47 10.52
N ARG A 56 15.37 -9.52 9.80
CA ARG A 56 14.33 -8.63 10.34
C ARG A 56 13.08 -9.40 10.76
N ILE A 57 12.67 -10.40 10.00
CA ILE A 57 11.52 -11.24 10.32
C ILE A 57 11.79 -12.09 11.56
N ILE A 58 12.97 -12.71 11.66
CA ILE A 58 13.37 -13.50 12.85
C ILE A 58 13.32 -12.61 14.09
N LYS A 59 13.98 -11.44 14.05
CA LYS A 59 14.00 -10.49 15.16
C LYS A 59 12.60 -10.00 15.55
N SER A 60 11.74 -9.73 14.57
CA SER A 60 10.35 -9.31 14.80
C SER A 60 9.55 -10.37 15.57
N ARG A 61 9.73 -11.66 15.23
CA ARG A 61 9.06 -12.78 15.90
C ARG A 61 9.57 -13.01 17.32
N GLU A 62 10.86 -12.84 17.54
CA GLU A 62 11.46 -12.92 18.88
C GLU A 62 10.97 -11.77 19.79
N SER A 63 10.65 -10.62 19.19
CA SER A 63 10.21 -9.42 19.91
C SER A 63 8.69 -9.37 20.14
N SER A 64 7.90 -10.21 19.47
CA SER A 64 6.44 -10.22 19.65
C SER A 64 6.07 -10.92 20.96
N SER A 65 5.62 -10.16 21.96
CA SER A 65 4.97 -10.74 23.13
C SER A 65 3.60 -11.32 22.72
N ASN A 66 3.17 -12.42 23.35
CA ASN A 66 1.93 -13.17 23.07
C ASN A 66 0.61 -12.37 23.24
N GLY A 67 0.67 -11.04 23.39
CA GLY A 67 -0.49 -10.19 23.48
C GLY A 67 -1.19 -10.06 22.12
N LYS A 68 -2.48 -10.39 22.07
CA LYS A 68 -3.36 -10.10 20.94
C LYS A 68 -3.58 -8.57 20.84
N SER A 69 -2.56 -7.81 20.47
CA SER A 69 -2.74 -6.39 20.18
C SER A 69 -3.30 -6.23 18.77
N VAL A 70 -4.39 -5.46 18.66
CA VAL A 70 -4.95 -5.08 17.36
C VAL A 70 -3.93 -4.16 16.69
N HIS A 71 -3.39 -4.60 15.55
CA HIS A 71 -2.41 -3.82 14.81
C HIS A 71 -3.10 -2.67 14.08
N VAL A 72 -2.76 -1.43 14.46
CA VAL A 72 -3.21 -0.24 13.74
C VAL A 72 -2.40 -0.15 12.44
N PHE A 73 -3.09 -0.24 11.30
CA PHE A 73 -2.48 -0.13 9.99
C PHE A 73 -2.30 1.35 9.64
N LEU A 74 -1.14 1.91 10.01
CA LEU A 74 -0.81 3.31 9.73
C LEU A 74 0.12 3.44 8.50
N PRO A 75 -0.07 4.49 7.68
CA PRO A 75 0.83 4.78 6.59
C PRO A 75 2.23 5.11 7.16
N PRO A 76 3.30 4.42 6.71
CA PRO A 76 4.65 4.71 7.17
C PRO A 76 5.15 6.06 6.66
N LYS A 77 6.05 6.68 7.43
CA LYS A 77 6.80 7.85 6.99
C LYS A 77 7.78 7.43 5.90
N LEU A 78 7.63 8.04 4.72
CA LEU A 78 8.44 7.74 3.55
C LEU A 78 9.73 8.58 3.52
N ASN A 79 10.81 7.95 3.08
CA ASN A 79 12.05 8.60 2.71
C ASN A 79 12.08 8.84 1.18
N PHE A 80 11.87 10.09 0.76
CA PHE A 80 11.87 10.49 -0.65
C PHE A 80 13.26 10.58 -1.28
N GLU A 81 14.32 10.54 -0.45
CA GLU A 81 15.71 10.51 -0.90
C GLU A 81 16.28 9.08 -0.99
N ALA A 82 15.47 8.08 -0.70
CA ALA A 82 15.87 6.68 -0.80
C ALA A 82 16.30 6.32 -2.23
N THR A 83 17.49 5.74 -2.36
CA THR A 83 18.01 5.26 -3.65
C THR A 83 17.46 3.88 -4.00
N ASN A 84 17.23 3.05 -2.97
CA ASN A 84 16.70 1.71 -3.06
C ASN A 84 15.37 1.61 -2.30
N TYR A 85 14.47 0.74 -2.76
CA TYR A 85 13.19 0.51 -2.10
C TYR A 85 13.34 -0.06 -0.69
N THR A 86 14.49 -0.69 -0.41
CA THR A 86 14.86 -1.17 0.93
C THR A 86 15.02 -0.05 1.95
N GLU A 87 15.19 1.20 1.51
CA GLU A 87 15.43 2.40 2.34
C GLU A 87 14.24 3.37 2.32
N ILE A 88 13.15 3.00 1.63
CA ILE A 88 11.98 3.87 1.45
C ILE A 88 11.24 4.15 2.78
N ILE A 89 11.43 3.29 3.77
CA ILE A 89 10.95 3.48 5.14
C ILE A 89 12.13 3.50 6.11
N ASP A 90 11.97 4.26 7.18
CA ASP A 90 12.88 4.20 8.30
C ASP A 90 12.57 2.96 9.16
N TRP A 91 13.47 1.99 9.13
CA TRP A 91 13.35 0.73 9.87
C TRP A 91 13.57 0.88 11.38
N SER A 92 14.16 2.00 11.83
CA SER A 92 14.46 2.25 13.25
C SER A 92 13.25 2.80 14.00
N SER A 93 12.43 3.63 13.35
CA SER A 93 11.23 4.22 13.94
C SER A 93 9.98 3.37 13.80
N ILE A 94 10.00 2.31 12.98
CA ILE A 94 8.82 1.49 12.71
C ILE A 94 8.86 0.15 13.45
N THR A 95 7.75 -0.18 14.10
CA THR A 95 7.59 -1.52 14.69
C THR A 95 7.33 -2.52 13.57
N ILE A 96 8.29 -3.39 13.32
CA ILE A 96 8.14 -4.48 12.35
C ILE A 96 7.17 -5.49 12.95
N THR A 97 5.94 -5.48 12.45
CA THR A 97 4.95 -6.52 12.71
C THR A 97 4.98 -7.54 11.57
N CYS A 98 5.19 -8.81 11.91
CA CYS A 98 5.15 -9.89 10.95
C CYS A 98 3.74 -9.99 10.36
N GLN A 99 3.61 -9.79 9.05
CA GLN A 99 2.31 -9.90 8.38
C GLN A 99 1.72 -11.29 8.57
N PRO A 100 0.38 -11.43 8.61
CA PRO A 100 -0.28 -12.73 8.72
C PRO A 100 0.23 -13.74 7.69
N ILE A 101 0.49 -13.28 6.47
CA ILE A 101 1.00 -14.14 5.39
C ILE A 101 2.40 -14.72 5.66
N LEU A 102 3.22 -14.01 6.42
CA LEU A 102 4.51 -14.49 6.84
C LEU A 102 4.38 -15.36 8.09
N ARG A 103 3.34 -15.15 8.93
CA ARG A 103 3.15 -15.87 10.20
C ARG A 103 3.08 -17.38 10.03
N ASP A 104 2.44 -17.86 8.97
CA ASP A 104 2.26 -19.30 8.70
C ASP A 104 3.56 -19.99 8.24
N ILE A 105 4.60 -19.22 7.88
CA ILE A 105 5.89 -19.76 7.46
C ILE A 105 6.77 -20.03 8.69
N SER A 106 7.34 -21.23 8.80
CA SER A 106 8.25 -21.57 9.92
C SER A 106 9.47 -20.63 9.98
N THR A 107 9.90 -20.31 11.21
CA THR A 107 11.11 -19.51 11.47
C THR A 107 12.37 -20.17 10.89
N ASP A 108 12.38 -21.51 10.78
CA ASP A 108 13.54 -22.26 10.28
C ASP A 108 13.83 -22.02 8.80
N VAL A 109 12.80 -21.67 8.02
CA VAL A 109 12.97 -21.29 6.61
C VAL A 109 13.71 -19.97 6.50
N PHE A 110 13.45 -19.02 7.39
CA PHE A 110 14.22 -17.77 7.42
C PHE A 110 15.66 -18.01 7.90
N LYS A 111 15.86 -18.91 8.86
CA LYS A 111 17.21 -19.28 9.33
C LYS A 111 18.05 -19.93 8.21
N SER A 112 17.46 -20.77 7.37
CA SER A 112 18.17 -21.37 6.23
C SER A 112 18.58 -20.32 5.18
N ILE A 113 17.74 -19.32 4.90
CA ILE A 113 18.10 -18.19 4.02
C ILE A 113 19.31 -17.43 4.54
N VAL A 114 19.38 -17.22 5.86
CA VAL A 114 20.48 -16.49 6.49
C VAL A 114 21.79 -17.28 6.42
N ARG A 115 21.74 -18.60 6.63
CA ARG A 115 22.90 -19.50 6.69
C ARG A 115 23.38 -19.92 5.31
N ASP A 116 22.48 -20.45 4.49
CA ASP A 116 22.84 -21.18 3.27
C ASP A 116 22.93 -20.25 2.05
N LYS A 117 22.47 -18.98 2.17
CA LYS A 117 22.34 -17.97 1.09
C LYS A 117 21.55 -18.43 -0.16
N LYS A 118 21.09 -19.67 -0.18
CA LYS A 118 20.20 -20.23 -1.19
C LYS A 118 18.81 -19.68 -0.99
N ASN A 119 18.14 -19.38 -2.10
CA ASN A 119 16.71 -19.09 -2.09
C ASN A 119 16.00 -20.44 -2.00
N PRO A 120 15.37 -20.82 -0.88
CA PRO A 120 14.57 -22.03 -0.86
C PRO A 120 13.45 -21.88 -1.90
N GLU A 121 13.09 -22.95 -2.60
CA GLU A 121 11.83 -22.97 -3.33
C GLU A 121 10.70 -23.11 -2.31
N TRP A 122 10.10 -21.97 -1.97
CA TRP A 122 8.94 -21.85 -1.10
C TRP A 122 7.82 -21.19 -1.89
N LYS A 123 6.74 -21.96 -2.05
CA LYS A 123 5.54 -21.57 -2.78
C LYS A 123 4.83 -20.50 -1.97
N PHE A 124 4.96 -19.25 -2.39
CA PHE A 124 4.03 -18.23 -1.94
C PHE A 124 2.66 -18.56 -2.55
N VAL A 125 1.56 -18.30 -1.84
CA VAL A 125 0.26 -18.30 -2.48
C VAL A 125 0.34 -17.27 -3.61
N HIS A 126 0.15 -17.69 -4.85
CA HIS A 126 0.18 -16.78 -5.98
C HIS A 126 -1.06 -15.91 -5.90
N PHE A 127 -0.92 -14.69 -5.35
CA PHE A 127 -1.98 -13.71 -5.42
C PHE A 127 -2.05 -13.21 -6.86
N PRO A 128 -3.14 -13.44 -7.59
CA PRO A 128 -3.26 -12.89 -8.93
C PRO A 128 -3.37 -11.37 -8.81
N CYS A 129 -2.25 -10.67 -8.96
CA CYS A 129 -2.21 -9.20 -9.00
C CYS A 129 -2.86 -8.63 -10.27
N HIS A 130 -3.08 -9.49 -11.28
CA HIS A 130 -3.60 -9.15 -12.61
C HIS A 130 -4.88 -9.93 -12.92
N THR A 131 -5.83 -9.98 -11.99
CA THR A 131 -7.16 -10.49 -12.35
C THR A 131 -7.84 -9.56 -13.34
N GLN A 132 -8.71 -10.11 -14.18
CA GLN A 132 -9.57 -9.31 -15.08
C GLN A 132 -10.39 -8.29 -14.29
N VAL A 133 -10.78 -8.61 -13.05
CA VAL A 133 -11.47 -7.69 -12.15
C VAL A 133 -10.60 -6.48 -11.80
N VAL A 134 -9.34 -6.70 -11.37
CA VAL A 134 -8.41 -5.60 -11.08
C VAL A 134 -8.19 -4.71 -12.31
N GLN A 135 -8.03 -5.31 -13.50
CA GLN A 135 -7.90 -4.55 -14.74
C GLN A 135 -9.15 -3.69 -15.04
N ARG A 136 -10.35 -4.27 -14.89
CA ARG A 136 -11.60 -3.53 -15.07
C ARG A 136 -11.74 -2.40 -14.06
N CYS A 137 -11.42 -2.63 -12.78
CA CYS A 137 -11.43 -1.58 -11.76
C CYS A 137 -10.46 -0.45 -12.07
N VAL A 138 -9.21 -0.75 -12.45
CA VAL A 138 -8.23 0.28 -12.84
C VAL A 138 -8.73 1.08 -14.03
N LYS A 139 -9.33 0.42 -15.04
CA LYS A 139 -9.94 1.09 -16.20
C LYS A 139 -11.07 2.04 -15.78
N LEU A 140 -12.04 1.56 -15.00
CA LEU A 140 -13.17 2.36 -14.52
C LEU A 140 -12.70 3.58 -13.70
N VAL A 141 -11.75 3.38 -12.79
CA VAL A 141 -11.17 4.49 -12.01
C VAL A 141 -10.49 5.49 -12.95
N THR A 142 -9.74 5.02 -13.95
CA THR A 142 -9.07 5.90 -14.91
C THR A 142 -10.07 6.73 -15.70
N GLU A 143 -11.11 6.09 -16.25
CA GLU A 143 -12.19 6.75 -17.00
C GLU A 143 -12.90 7.80 -16.13
N ALA A 144 -13.32 7.43 -14.92
CA ALA A 144 -13.97 8.36 -14.00
C ALA A 144 -13.06 9.54 -13.61
N THR A 145 -11.76 9.30 -13.37
CA THR A 145 -10.82 10.39 -13.06
C THR A 145 -10.56 11.31 -14.24
N ALA A 146 -10.61 10.79 -15.47
CA ALA A 146 -10.41 11.57 -16.69
C ALA A 146 -11.59 12.53 -16.93
N GLU A 147 -12.82 12.11 -16.62
CA GLU A 147 -14.01 12.97 -16.72
C GLU A 147 -13.93 14.20 -15.81
N VAL A 148 -13.31 14.08 -14.63
CA VAL A 148 -13.19 15.17 -13.65
C VAL A 148 -11.90 15.99 -13.87
N TYR A 149 -11.06 15.62 -14.83
CA TYR A 149 -9.78 16.29 -15.06
C TYR A 149 -9.96 17.71 -15.59
N GLY A 150 -9.26 18.67 -14.99
CA GLY A 150 -9.30 20.10 -15.35
C GLY A 150 -10.29 20.92 -14.51
N PHE A 151 -10.05 22.24 -14.44
CA PHE A 151 -10.78 23.13 -13.54
C PHE A 151 -12.30 23.12 -13.79
N LYS A 152 -12.71 23.26 -15.05
CA LYS A 152 -14.13 23.35 -15.44
C LYS A 152 -14.89 22.06 -15.15
N ASN A 153 -14.33 20.93 -15.55
CA ASN A 153 -14.96 19.62 -15.34
C ASN A 153 -15.07 19.29 -13.86
N ARG A 154 -14.02 19.60 -13.08
CA ARG A 154 -14.03 19.43 -11.63
C ARG A 154 -15.08 20.30 -10.95
N ASP A 155 -15.16 21.59 -11.30
CA ASP A 155 -16.19 22.50 -10.76
C ASP A 155 -17.60 22.02 -11.12
N GLY A 156 -17.83 21.60 -12.37
CA GLY A 156 -19.09 21.02 -12.82
C GLY A 156 -19.48 19.77 -12.04
N PHE A 157 -18.54 18.83 -11.84
CA PHE A 157 -18.75 17.62 -11.05
C PHE A 157 -19.11 17.94 -9.60
N ILE A 158 -18.39 18.87 -8.96
CA ILE A 158 -18.65 19.30 -7.58
C ILE A 158 -20.06 19.90 -7.46
N ARG A 159 -20.44 20.82 -8.37
CA ARG A 159 -21.77 21.43 -8.36
C ARG A 159 -22.88 20.42 -8.60
N SER A 160 -22.70 19.52 -9.56
CA SER A 160 -23.65 18.44 -9.83
C SER A 160 -23.81 17.51 -8.62
N THR A 161 -22.72 17.22 -7.90
CA THR A 161 -22.74 16.41 -6.69
C THR A 161 -23.52 17.11 -5.58
N PHE A 162 -23.27 18.40 -5.34
CA PHE A 162 -24.03 19.18 -4.35
C PHE A 162 -25.52 19.25 -4.70
N PHE A 163 -25.86 19.45 -5.98
CA PHE A 163 -27.25 19.46 -6.42
C PHE A 163 -27.92 18.09 -6.20
N SER A 164 -27.26 17.00 -6.59
CA SER A 164 -27.77 15.65 -6.33
C SER A 164 -27.94 15.37 -4.85
N GLN A 165 -26.98 15.76 -4.00
CA GLN A 165 -27.08 15.60 -2.54
C GLN A 165 -28.25 16.42 -1.97
N SER A 166 -28.47 17.64 -2.46
CA SER A 166 -29.61 18.45 -2.03
C SER A 166 -30.97 17.86 -2.42
N SER A 167 -31.02 17.04 -3.48
CA SER A 167 -32.23 16.32 -3.89
C SER A 167 -32.43 14.97 -3.18
N MET A 168 -31.41 14.47 -2.48
CA MET A 168 -31.52 13.22 -1.73
C MET A 168 -32.27 13.48 -0.41
N PRO A 169 -33.20 12.60 0.00
CA PRO A 169 -33.85 12.72 1.29
C PRO A 169 -32.83 12.54 2.42
N GLU A 170 -33.01 13.31 3.49
CA GLU A 170 -32.27 13.13 4.74
C GLU A 170 -32.90 11.98 5.53
N PHE A 171 -32.08 11.13 6.13
CA PHE A 171 -32.51 9.95 6.90
C PHE A 171 -31.83 9.95 8.25
N ASP A 172 -32.60 9.75 9.33
CA ASP A 172 -32.06 9.65 10.68
C ASP A 172 -31.45 8.27 10.95
N HIS A 173 -31.99 7.24 10.28
CA HIS A 173 -31.55 5.86 10.44
C HIS A 173 -31.33 5.14 9.11
N LYS A 174 -30.28 4.31 9.04
CA LYS A 174 -29.91 3.57 7.83
C LYS A 174 -31.01 2.62 7.32
N THR A 175 -31.93 2.19 8.19
CA THR A 175 -33.07 1.33 7.86
C THR A 175 -34.12 2.03 7.00
N GLU A 176 -34.13 3.36 6.97
CA GLU A 176 -35.08 4.17 6.20
C GLU A 176 -34.66 4.29 4.72
N PHE A 177 -33.39 3.99 4.42
CA PHE A 177 -32.89 3.98 3.06
C PHE A 177 -33.49 2.81 2.27
N LYS A 178 -34.37 3.12 1.32
CA LYS A 178 -34.90 2.15 0.35
C LYS A 178 -34.19 2.36 -0.99
N PRO A 179 -33.44 1.36 -1.51
CA PRO A 179 -32.84 1.48 -2.83
C PRO A 179 -33.94 1.65 -3.89
N LEU A 180 -33.71 2.55 -4.84
CA LEU A 180 -34.60 2.73 -5.97
C LEU A 180 -34.69 1.42 -6.77
N PRO A 181 -35.88 1.06 -7.28
CA PRO A 181 -36.03 -0.13 -8.10
C PRO A 181 -35.12 -0.02 -9.33
N ALA A 182 -34.32 -1.07 -9.58
CA ALA A 182 -33.51 -1.16 -10.78
C ALA A 182 -34.44 -1.33 -11.98
N TYR A 183 -34.30 -0.45 -12.98
CA TYR A 183 -34.97 -0.55 -14.27
C TYR A 183 -34.32 -1.63 -15.14
#